data_AF-A0AAE1LVB1-F1
#
_entry.id   AF-A0AAE1LVB1-F1
#
_cell.length_a   1.000
_cell.length_b   1.000
_cell.length_c   1.000
_cell.angle_alpha   90.00
_cell.angle_beta   90.00
_cell.angle_gamma   90.00
#
_symmetry.space_group_name_H-M   'P 1'
#
loop_
_entity.id
_entity.type
_entity.pdbx_description
1 polymer ?
#
loop_
_entity_poly.entity_id
_entity_poly.type
_entity_poly.pdbx_seq_one_letter_code
_entity_poly.pdbx_strand_id
1 'polypeptide(L)'
;MTLRVIPPASMLRKFGYVHFHLPLARSFCSEKVSYIQGQEPEKGVREYFYYIDHQGMLFLDDSKIKNFTSCFKDKQFLTFFFRRLKKNNTGRYEEHFPFWSDCGKERNFVRGDDVPIVYTHVTKKIPRGASEEEEHLCFGHAGDVLSFKFHPQNIYMAETGRVYHPGPANAGSVGLISSKLAIEFSKNFLFQGENTQCPTHFVWNNNEYVLDSSWIKNLTAQGNL
;
A
#
# COMPACT_ATOMS: atom_id res chain seq x y z
N MET A 1 14.93 43.79 -1.62
CA MET A 1 14.85 44.21 -3.04
C MET A 1 15.79 43.30 -3.82
N THR A 2 15.20 42.40 -4.62
CA THR A 2 15.75 41.64 -5.78
C THR A 2 17.27 41.66 -6.01
N LEU A 3 17.96 40.53 -6.20
CA LEU A 3 17.80 39.63 -7.34
C LEU A 3 18.38 38.24 -7.04
N ARG A 4 17.58 37.18 -7.22
CA ARG A 4 18.09 35.81 -7.43
C ARG A 4 18.52 35.70 -8.88
N VAL A 5 19.78 35.40 -9.12
CA VAL A 5 20.33 35.14 -10.45
C VAL A 5 19.95 33.71 -10.83
N ILE A 6 19.18 33.56 -11.91
CA ILE A 6 18.85 32.28 -12.54
C ILE A 6 19.98 31.96 -13.53
N PRO A 7 20.69 30.81 -13.44
CA PRO A 7 21.61 30.43 -14.49
C PRO A 7 20.86 29.85 -15.70
N PRO A 8 21.35 30.07 -16.93
CA PRO A 8 20.62 29.77 -18.15
C PRO A 8 20.60 28.28 -18.46
N ALA A 9 19.53 27.86 -19.13
CA ALA A 9 19.34 26.52 -19.67
C ALA A 9 20.31 26.26 -20.84
N SER A 10 21.43 25.58 -20.57
CA SER A 10 22.11 24.69 -21.52
C SER A 10 23.40 24.14 -20.93
N MET A 11 23.32 22.96 -20.29
CA MET A 11 24.48 22.06 -20.25
C MET A 11 24.01 20.61 -20.15
N LEU A 12 23.55 20.09 -21.29
CA LEU A 12 23.42 18.65 -21.52
C LEU A 12 24.82 18.03 -21.54
N ARG A 13 25.21 17.32 -20.47
CA ARG A 13 26.20 16.24 -20.55
C ARG A 13 25.77 15.04 -19.72
N LYS A 14 25.19 14.10 -20.45
CA LYS A 14 25.33 12.64 -20.35
C LYS A 14 25.96 12.13 -19.04
N PHE A 15 25.11 11.77 -18.09
CA PHE A 15 25.34 10.59 -17.28
C PHE A 15 24.03 9.81 -17.23
N GLY A 16 24.11 8.53 -17.58
CA GLY A 16 22.95 7.65 -17.67
C GLY A 16 22.30 7.49 -16.30
N TYR A 17 21.23 8.23 -16.07
CA TYR A 17 20.28 7.90 -15.02
C TYR A 17 19.52 6.66 -15.49
N VAL A 18 19.83 5.54 -14.86
CA VAL A 18 18.98 4.35 -14.93
C VAL A 18 17.70 4.75 -14.20
N HIS A 19 16.69 5.19 -14.95
CA HIS A 19 15.34 5.42 -14.44
C HIS A 19 14.83 4.06 -13.90
N PHE A 20 14.89 3.87 -12.60
CA PHE A 20 14.17 2.79 -11.94
C PHE A 20 12.71 3.22 -11.83
N HIS A 21 11.95 3.05 -12.91
CA HIS A 21 10.51 2.98 -12.80
C HIS A 21 10.19 1.78 -11.92
N LEU A 22 9.61 2.03 -10.74
CA LEU A 22 8.86 0.97 -10.08
C LEU A 22 7.72 0.59 -11.02
N PRO A 23 7.64 -0.64 -11.52
CA PRO A 23 6.40 -1.16 -12.07
C PRO A 23 5.47 -1.48 -10.88
N LEU A 24 5.27 -0.52 -9.96
CA LEU A 24 4.39 -0.65 -8.78
C LEU A 24 2.94 -0.91 -9.22
N ALA A 25 2.60 -0.46 -10.42
CA ALA A 25 1.46 -0.96 -11.17
C ALA A 25 2.00 -1.88 -12.26
N ARG A 26 1.96 -3.21 -12.04
CA ARG A 26 1.66 -4.08 -13.18
C ARG A 26 0.43 -3.45 -13.83
N SER A 27 0.57 -2.99 -15.08
CA SER A 27 -0.59 -2.64 -15.89
C SER A 27 -1.49 -3.87 -15.84
N PHE A 28 -2.59 -3.78 -15.08
CA PHE A 28 -3.53 -4.88 -14.96
C PHE A 28 -3.87 -5.29 -16.38
N CYS A 29 -3.71 -6.58 -16.69
CA CYS A 29 -3.88 -7.10 -18.04
C CYS A 29 -5.19 -6.55 -18.61
N SER A 30 -5.08 -5.83 -19.73
CA SER A 30 -6.20 -5.11 -20.38
C SER A 30 -7.27 -6.07 -20.92
N GLU A 31 -7.02 -7.38 -20.85
CA GLU A 31 -8.02 -8.39 -21.17
C GLU A 31 -9.15 -8.36 -20.13
N LYS A 32 -10.39 -8.33 -20.61
CA LYS A 32 -11.56 -8.43 -19.76
C LYS A 32 -11.62 -9.82 -19.15
N VAL A 33 -11.26 -9.92 -17.87
CA VAL A 33 -11.51 -11.12 -17.07
C VAL A 33 -13.02 -11.34 -16.89
N SER A 34 -13.48 -12.56 -17.14
CA SER A 34 -14.88 -12.95 -16.93
C SER A 34 -15.03 -13.70 -15.60
N TYR A 35 -15.95 -13.23 -14.77
CA TYR A 35 -16.33 -13.88 -13.52
C TYR A 35 -17.78 -13.53 -13.17
N ILE A 36 -18.38 -14.30 -12.26
CA ILE A 36 -19.69 -14.02 -11.66
C ILE A 36 -19.52 -14.02 -10.13
N GLN A 37 -20.03 -13.00 -9.45
CA GLN A 37 -20.01 -12.97 -7.99
C GLN A 37 -20.76 -14.16 -7.40
N GLY A 38 -20.12 -14.89 -6.49
CA GLY A 38 -20.71 -16.06 -5.82
C GLY A 38 -20.78 -17.32 -6.69
N GLN A 39 -20.03 -17.39 -7.79
CA GLN A 39 -19.93 -18.60 -8.61
C GLN A 39 -19.37 -19.79 -7.80
N GLU A 40 -19.79 -21.00 -8.15
CA GLU A 40 -19.43 -22.22 -7.43
C GLU A 40 -18.78 -23.24 -8.40
N PRO A 41 -17.51 -23.06 -8.78
CA PRO A 41 -16.84 -23.95 -9.74
C PRO A 41 -16.56 -25.34 -9.16
N GLU A 42 -16.52 -25.46 -7.83
CA GLU A 42 -16.37 -26.72 -7.10
C GLU A 42 -17.50 -26.83 -6.09
N LYS A 43 -18.04 -28.04 -5.90
CA LYS A 43 -19.18 -28.27 -5.01
C LYS A 43 -18.89 -27.76 -3.58
N GLY A 44 -19.68 -26.79 -3.14
CA GLY A 44 -19.61 -26.16 -1.84
C GLY A 44 -18.54 -25.08 -1.69
N VAL A 45 -17.86 -24.66 -2.77
CA VAL A 45 -16.82 -23.62 -2.75
C VAL A 45 -17.26 -22.44 -3.61
N ARG A 46 -17.53 -21.31 -2.97
CA ARG A 46 -17.94 -20.08 -3.67
C ARG A 46 -16.75 -19.17 -3.95
N GLU A 47 -16.80 -18.47 -5.07
CA GLU A 47 -15.80 -17.47 -5.44
C GLU A 47 -16.44 -16.07 -5.47
N TYR A 48 -15.79 -15.13 -4.78
CA TYR A 48 -16.17 -13.72 -4.76
C TYR A 48 -14.98 -12.86 -5.17
N PHE A 49 -15.26 -11.69 -5.73
CA PHE A 49 -14.26 -10.80 -6.31
C PHE A 49 -14.36 -9.43 -5.69
N TYR A 50 -13.25 -8.92 -5.18
CA TYR A 50 -13.18 -7.70 -4.40
C TYR A 50 -12.19 -6.70 -4.99
N TYR A 51 -12.45 -5.44 -4.65
CA TYR A 51 -11.62 -4.29 -4.98
C TYR A 51 -11.22 -3.56 -3.70
N ILE A 52 -9.96 -3.17 -3.61
CA ILE A 52 -9.43 -2.29 -2.56
C ILE A 52 -9.03 -0.96 -3.19
N ASP A 53 -9.61 0.14 -2.72
CA ASP A 53 -9.23 1.47 -3.18
C ASP A 53 -7.97 2.02 -2.46
N HIS A 54 -7.45 3.14 -2.93
CA HIS A 54 -6.33 3.88 -2.35
C HIS A 54 -6.60 4.48 -0.95
N GLN A 55 -7.84 4.41 -0.45
CA GLN A 55 -8.18 4.71 0.95
C GLN A 55 -8.23 3.44 1.82
N GLY A 56 -8.03 2.27 1.23
CA GLY A 56 -8.08 0.97 1.89
C GLY A 56 -9.47 0.38 2.06
N MET A 57 -10.50 1.00 1.48
CA MET A 57 -11.87 0.52 1.57
C MET A 57 -12.07 -0.70 0.67
N LEU A 58 -12.83 -1.68 1.16
CA LEU A 58 -13.13 -2.91 0.46
C LEU A 58 -14.52 -2.85 -0.20
N PHE A 59 -14.60 -3.28 -1.45
CA PHE A 59 -15.82 -3.32 -2.27
C PHE A 59 -15.95 -4.66 -2.99
N LEU A 60 -17.16 -5.02 -3.42
CA LEU A 60 -17.31 -6.01 -4.48
C LEU A 60 -16.78 -5.40 -5.79
N ASP A 61 -16.02 -6.19 -6.54
CA ASP A 61 -15.30 -5.70 -7.70
C ASP A 61 -16.21 -5.18 -8.82
N ASP A 62 -17.36 -5.83 -9.03
CA ASP A 62 -18.39 -5.48 -10.01
C ASP A 62 -19.35 -4.37 -9.53
N SER A 63 -19.14 -3.82 -8.33
CA SER A 63 -19.92 -2.68 -7.83
C SER A 63 -19.80 -1.50 -8.79
N LYS A 64 -20.94 -1.04 -9.33
CA LYS A 64 -21.02 0.12 -10.25
C LYS A 64 -20.50 1.41 -9.62
N ILE A 65 -20.78 1.59 -8.34
CA ILE A 65 -20.35 2.76 -7.57
C ILE A 65 -19.51 2.26 -6.40
N LYS A 66 -18.26 2.72 -6.30
CA LYS A 66 -17.35 2.44 -5.19
C LYS A 66 -17.16 3.71 -4.37
N ASN A 67 -17.93 3.84 -3.30
CA ASN A 67 -17.92 5.00 -2.42
C ASN A 67 -18.22 4.59 -0.97
N PHE A 68 -18.29 5.56 -0.05
CA PHE A 68 -18.56 5.25 1.35
C PHE A 68 -19.87 4.49 1.60
N THR A 69 -20.90 4.60 0.75
CA THR A 69 -22.16 3.87 0.98
C THR A 69 -22.09 2.41 0.54
N SER A 70 -21.25 2.08 -0.44
CA SER A 70 -21.09 0.72 -0.99
C SER A 70 -19.92 -0.08 -0.43
N CYS A 71 -19.02 0.52 0.36
CA CYS A 71 -17.94 -0.23 1.00
C CYS A 71 -18.44 -1.13 2.13
N PHE A 72 -17.70 -2.22 2.36
CA PHE A 72 -17.87 -3.06 3.55
C PHE A 72 -17.42 -2.29 4.80
N LYS A 73 -18.19 -2.40 5.88
CA LYS A 73 -17.94 -1.70 7.15
C LYS A 73 -17.95 -2.61 8.39
N ASP A 74 -18.34 -3.87 8.23
CA ASP A 74 -18.39 -4.80 9.35
C ASP A 74 -16.96 -5.13 9.83
N LYS A 75 -16.63 -4.70 11.05
CA LYS A 75 -15.26 -4.82 11.57
C LYS A 75 -14.81 -6.27 11.73
N GLN A 76 -15.71 -7.20 12.05
CA GLN A 76 -15.34 -8.60 12.24
C GLN A 76 -15.00 -9.24 10.90
N PHE A 77 -15.83 -9.03 9.88
CA PHE A 77 -15.58 -9.43 8.51
C PHE A 77 -14.28 -8.84 7.98
N LEU A 78 -14.09 -7.52 8.10
CA LEU A 78 -12.87 -6.84 7.63
C LEU A 78 -11.62 -7.38 8.34
N THR A 79 -11.67 -7.56 9.66
CA THR A 79 -10.58 -8.18 10.42
C THR A 79 -10.24 -9.56 9.86
N PHE A 80 -11.27 -10.38 9.67
CA PHE A 80 -11.13 -11.75 9.20
C PHE A 80 -10.56 -11.82 7.77
N PHE A 81 -11.05 -10.95 6.88
CA PHE A 81 -10.67 -10.84 5.48
C PHE A 81 -9.21 -10.41 5.33
N PHE A 82 -8.84 -9.26 5.91
CA PHE A 82 -7.49 -8.69 5.74
C PHE A 82 -6.42 -9.49 6.48
N ARG A 83 -6.76 -10.17 7.59
CA ARG A 83 -5.80 -11.05 8.28
C ARG A 83 -5.36 -12.25 7.44
N ARG A 84 -6.21 -12.71 6.51
CA ARG A 84 -5.94 -13.86 5.64
C ARG A 84 -5.54 -13.48 4.22
N LEU A 85 -5.54 -12.18 3.92
CA LEU A 85 -5.15 -11.66 2.63
C LEU A 85 -3.70 -12.05 2.33
N LYS A 86 -3.49 -12.66 1.17
CA LYS A 86 -2.17 -13.13 0.72
C LYS A 86 -2.06 -13.08 -0.79
N LYS A 87 -0.85 -13.21 -1.33
CA LYS A 87 -0.63 -13.34 -2.78
C LYS A 87 -1.47 -14.50 -3.35
N ASN A 88 -2.08 -14.26 -4.50
CA ASN A 88 -2.83 -15.28 -5.22
C ASN A 88 -1.85 -16.17 -5.99
N ASN A 89 -1.81 -17.43 -5.58
CA ASN A 89 -1.03 -18.51 -6.18
C ASN A 89 -1.90 -19.77 -6.36
N THR A 90 -3.21 -19.55 -6.59
CA THR A 90 -4.22 -20.61 -6.65
C THR A 90 -4.35 -21.27 -8.03
N GLY A 91 -3.65 -20.75 -9.04
CA GLY A 91 -3.82 -21.07 -10.45
C GLY A 91 -5.06 -20.43 -11.09
N ARG A 92 -5.82 -19.60 -10.35
CA ARG A 92 -7.06 -18.96 -10.83
C ARG A 92 -6.97 -17.45 -10.71
N TYR A 93 -7.25 -16.76 -11.81
CA TYR A 93 -7.36 -15.29 -11.87
C TYR A 93 -6.11 -14.52 -11.42
N GLU A 94 -4.94 -15.16 -11.30
CA GLU A 94 -3.73 -14.58 -10.68
C GLU A 94 -3.29 -13.26 -11.32
N GLU A 95 -3.41 -13.15 -12.64
CA GLU A 95 -3.01 -11.96 -13.38
C GLU A 95 -3.94 -10.76 -13.14
N HIS A 96 -5.22 -11.00 -12.89
CA HIS A 96 -6.23 -9.95 -12.73
C HIS A 96 -6.56 -9.67 -11.26
N PHE A 97 -6.38 -10.67 -10.40
CA PHE A 97 -6.62 -10.63 -8.96
C PHE A 97 -5.38 -11.19 -8.26
N PRO A 98 -4.32 -10.36 -8.10
CA PRO A 98 -3.02 -10.80 -7.60
C PRO A 98 -3.02 -11.18 -6.12
N PHE A 99 -4.12 -10.94 -5.40
CA PHE A 99 -4.28 -11.30 -4.01
C PHE A 99 -5.57 -12.09 -3.80
N TRP A 100 -5.64 -12.80 -2.69
CA TRP A 100 -6.86 -13.48 -2.26
C TRP A 100 -6.92 -13.65 -0.75
N SER A 101 -8.13 -13.86 -0.24
CA SER A 101 -8.38 -14.16 1.17
C SER A 101 -9.25 -15.41 1.30
N ASP A 102 -8.78 -16.41 2.04
CA ASP A 102 -9.50 -17.66 2.26
C ASP A 102 -10.46 -17.54 3.44
N CYS A 103 -11.76 -17.58 3.15
CA CYS A 103 -12.81 -17.39 4.16
C CYS A 103 -13.65 -18.65 4.38
N GLY A 104 -12.98 -19.76 4.69
CA GLY A 104 -13.64 -21.06 4.88
C GLY A 104 -14.06 -21.66 3.54
N LYS A 105 -15.36 -21.67 3.24
CA LYS A 105 -15.90 -22.19 1.97
C LYS A 105 -15.89 -21.15 0.84
N GLU A 106 -15.32 -19.97 1.10
CA GLU A 106 -15.29 -18.85 0.15
C GLU A 106 -13.84 -18.54 -0.24
N ARG A 107 -13.58 -18.48 -1.55
CA ARG A 107 -12.35 -17.96 -2.14
C ARG A 107 -12.59 -16.52 -2.58
N ASN A 108 -11.94 -15.57 -1.92
CA ASN A 108 -12.15 -14.16 -2.20
C ASN A 108 -10.96 -13.62 -2.97
N PHE A 109 -11.10 -13.45 -4.28
CA PHE A 109 -10.08 -12.89 -5.15
C PHE A 109 -10.08 -11.37 -5.06
N VAL A 110 -8.90 -10.76 -5.03
CA VAL A 110 -8.73 -9.34 -4.70
C VAL A 110 -7.78 -8.66 -5.67
N ARG A 111 -8.21 -7.50 -6.16
CA ARG A 111 -7.37 -6.51 -6.84
C ARG A 111 -7.55 -5.15 -6.16
N GLY A 112 -6.77 -4.16 -6.56
CA GLY A 112 -6.91 -2.82 -6.04
C GLY A 112 -6.27 -1.76 -6.91
N ASP A 113 -6.37 -0.50 -6.45
CA ASP A 113 -5.74 0.66 -7.10
C ASP A 113 -4.20 0.53 -7.19
N ASP A 114 -3.61 -0.16 -6.21
CA ASP A 114 -2.17 -0.31 -6.00
C ASP A 114 -1.93 -1.61 -5.22
N VAL A 115 -1.24 -1.57 -4.08
CA VAL A 115 -1.03 -2.69 -3.16
C VAL A 115 -2.24 -2.96 -2.24
N PRO A 116 -2.42 -4.20 -1.74
CA PRO A 116 -3.64 -4.60 -1.04
C PRO A 116 -3.70 -4.13 0.42
N ILE A 117 -2.55 -3.72 0.99
CA ILE A 117 -2.46 -3.16 2.33
C ILE A 117 -2.42 -1.65 2.21
N VAL A 118 -3.42 -0.98 2.78
CA VAL A 118 -3.47 0.48 2.85
C VAL A 118 -3.59 0.91 4.30
N TYR A 119 -2.59 1.66 4.77
CA TYR A 119 -2.51 2.21 6.11
C TYR A 119 -3.34 3.49 6.24
N THR A 120 -4.19 3.53 7.25
CA THR A 120 -5.23 4.55 7.41
C THR A 120 -4.96 5.52 8.55
N HIS A 121 -4.25 5.07 9.60
CA HIS A 121 -3.88 5.89 10.75
C HIS A 121 -2.75 5.22 11.55
N VAL A 122 -2.09 6.00 12.41
CA VAL A 122 -1.13 5.52 13.42
C VAL A 122 -1.87 5.36 14.75
N THR A 123 -1.58 4.29 15.49
CA THR A 123 -2.05 4.07 16.87
C THR A 123 -0.88 3.70 17.77
N LYS A 124 -1.04 3.89 19.08
CA LYS A 124 -0.09 3.45 20.10
C LYS A 124 -0.60 2.19 20.77
N LYS A 125 0.29 1.22 20.98
CA LYS A 125 -0.03 -0.05 21.62
C LYS A 125 1.05 -0.40 22.62
N ILE A 126 0.67 -1.01 23.73
CA ILE A 126 1.60 -1.66 24.65
C ILE A 126 1.55 -3.17 24.33
N PRO A 127 2.59 -3.74 23.71
CA PRO A 127 2.66 -5.18 23.47
C PRO A 127 2.53 -5.98 24.78
N ARG A 128 1.94 -7.17 24.71
CA ARG A 128 1.84 -8.04 25.91
C ARG A 128 3.23 -8.36 26.44
N GLY A 129 3.47 -8.01 27.70
CA GLY A 129 4.75 -8.23 28.37
C GLY A 129 5.81 -7.15 28.13
N ALA A 130 5.47 -6.06 27.43
CA ALA A 130 6.33 -4.89 27.28
C ALA A 130 5.94 -3.78 28.26
N SER A 131 6.93 -2.97 28.66
CA SER A 131 6.75 -1.76 29.48
C SER A 131 6.61 -0.49 28.66
N GLU A 132 6.99 -0.53 27.38
CA GLU A 132 7.03 0.64 26.50
C GLU A 132 5.95 0.57 25.43
N GLU A 133 5.43 1.74 25.06
CA GLU A 133 4.50 1.88 23.94
C GLU A 133 5.23 1.75 22.61
N GLU A 134 4.60 1.07 21.67
CA GLU A 134 4.99 1.03 20.26
C GLU A 134 3.95 1.73 19.41
N GLU A 135 4.40 2.42 18.37
CA GLU A 135 3.53 2.97 17.34
C GLU A 135 3.32 1.97 16.20
N HIS A 136 2.10 1.90 15.72
CA HIS A 136 1.66 0.94 14.71
C HIS A 136 0.81 1.62 13.65
N LEU A 137 1.02 1.28 12.38
CA LEU A 137 0.17 1.68 11.27
C LEU A 137 -1.00 0.69 11.13
N CYS A 138 -2.23 1.19 11.22
CA CYS A 138 -3.46 0.40 11.13
C CYS A 138 -3.99 0.31 9.70
N PHE A 139 -4.56 -0.84 9.32
CA PHE A 139 -5.07 -1.09 7.96
C PHE A 139 -6.40 -1.85 7.93
N GLY A 140 -7.03 -1.91 6.76
CA GLY A 140 -8.24 -2.70 6.50
C GLY A 140 -9.53 -2.18 7.13
N HIS A 141 -9.56 -0.93 7.61
CA HIS A 141 -10.71 -0.30 8.28
C HIS A 141 -11.31 -1.11 9.45
N ALA A 142 -10.51 -1.98 10.06
CA ALA A 142 -10.89 -2.83 11.20
C ALA A 142 -10.65 -2.15 12.57
N GLY A 143 -10.61 -0.81 12.59
CA GLY A 143 -10.07 -0.05 13.74
C GLY A 143 -8.60 -0.40 13.99
N ASP A 144 -8.24 -0.54 15.25
CA ASP A 144 -6.85 -0.75 15.67
C ASP A 144 -6.46 -2.23 15.71
N VAL A 145 -7.35 -3.15 15.32
CA VAL A 145 -7.11 -4.60 15.46
C VAL A 145 -5.99 -5.07 14.52
N LEU A 146 -6.06 -4.64 13.26
CA LEU A 146 -5.07 -4.97 12.24
C LEU A 146 -4.06 -3.83 12.11
N SER A 147 -2.82 -4.11 12.52
CA SER A 147 -1.76 -3.12 12.47
C SER A 147 -0.41 -3.74 12.16
N PHE A 148 0.53 -2.90 11.75
CA PHE A 148 1.91 -3.25 11.49
C PHE A 148 2.82 -2.25 12.21
N LYS A 149 3.92 -2.72 12.80
CA LYS A 149 4.82 -1.85 13.58
C LYS A 149 5.33 -0.70 12.70
N PHE A 150 5.23 0.52 13.21
CA PHE A 150 5.63 1.71 12.49
C PHE A 150 7.11 2.01 12.73
N HIS A 151 7.86 2.16 11.64
CA HIS A 151 9.25 2.59 11.66
C HIS A 151 9.39 3.86 10.80
N PRO A 152 9.52 5.05 11.41
CA PRO A 152 9.56 6.33 10.69
C PRO A 152 10.63 6.37 9.59
N GLN A 153 11.81 5.77 9.83
CA GLN A 153 12.89 5.69 8.85
C GLN A 153 12.53 4.91 7.58
N ASN A 154 11.52 4.04 7.61
CA ASN A 154 11.17 3.16 6.49
C ASN A 154 10.07 3.75 5.60
N ILE A 155 9.66 5.00 5.82
CA ILE A 155 8.75 5.69 4.91
C ILE A 155 9.46 5.92 3.57
N TYR A 156 8.77 5.58 2.49
CA TYR A 156 9.26 5.78 1.13
C TYR A 156 8.22 6.56 0.33
N MET A 157 8.63 7.64 -0.35
CA MET A 157 7.78 8.36 -1.29
C MET A 157 8.27 8.09 -2.71
N ALA A 158 7.39 7.54 -3.54
CA ALA A 158 7.64 7.35 -4.96
C ALA A 158 7.56 8.70 -5.71
N GLU A 159 8.12 8.76 -6.92
CA GLU A 159 8.06 9.95 -7.79
C GLU A 159 6.61 10.39 -8.10
N THR A 160 5.65 9.48 -8.01
CA THR A 160 4.21 9.77 -8.15
C THR A 160 3.60 10.53 -6.97
N GLY A 161 4.36 10.72 -5.89
CA GLY A 161 3.89 11.27 -4.62
C GLY A 161 3.18 10.25 -3.72
N ARG A 162 3.01 8.99 -4.16
CA ARG A 162 2.50 7.92 -3.30
C ARG A 162 3.53 7.58 -2.23
N VAL A 163 3.04 7.37 -1.01
CA VAL A 163 3.88 7.07 0.16
C VAL A 163 3.63 5.65 0.59
N TYR A 164 4.69 4.91 0.92
CA TYR A 164 4.67 3.50 1.28
C TYR A 164 5.45 3.26 2.57
N HIS A 165 5.14 2.14 3.21
CA HIS A 165 5.85 1.59 4.35
C HIS A 165 5.91 0.06 4.22
N PRO A 166 6.91 -0.62 4.82
CA PRO A 166 6.90 -2.07 4.91
C PRO A 166 5.59 -2.63 5.48
N GLY A 167 5.19 -3.80 5.01
CA GLY A 167 3.94 -4.42 5.45
C GLY A 167 4.00 -5.93 5.62
N PRO A 168 2.86 -6.57 5.89
CA PRO A 168 2.76 -8.01 6.08
C PRO A 168 3.32 -8.80 4.90
N ALA A 169 4.24 -9.74 5.17
CA ALA A 169 4.96 -10.47 4.13
C ALA A 169 4.04 -11.34 3.24
N ASN A 170 3.01 -11.93 3.84
CA ASN A 170 1.98 -12.70 3.12
C ASN A 170 1.23 -11.84 2.09
N ALA A 171 1.07 -10.54 2.35
CA ALA A 171 0.31 -9.60 1.52
C ALA A 171 1.21 -8.69 0.66
N GLY A 172 2.43 -9.14 0.35
CA GLY A 172 3.34 -8.42 -0.58
C GLY A 172 4.44 -7.60 0.10
N SER A 173 4.54 -7.61 1.43
CA SER A 173 5.61 -6.95 2.21
C SER A 173 5.65 -5.42 2.12
N VAL A 174 4.63 -4.79 1.54
CA VAL A 174 4.51 -3.34 1.40
C VAL A 174 3.05 -2.92 1.64
N GLY A 175 2.87 -1.73 2.20
CA GLY A 175 1.57 -1.09 2.28
C GLY A 175 1.64 0.36 1.82
N LEU A 176 0.58 0.79 1.16
CA LEU A 176 0.35 2.18 0.77
C LEU A 176 -0.09 2.97 2.00
N ILE A 177 0.45 4.16 2.21
CA ILE A 177 -0.09 5.15 3.13
C ILE A 177 -1.27 5.82 2.42
N SER A 178 -2.48 5.71 2.98
CA SER A 178 -3.68 6.34 2.40
C SER A 178 -3.48 7.83 2.15
N SER A 179 -4.19 8.41 1.17
CA SER A 179 -4.00 9.83 0.84
C SER A 179 -4.23 10.75 2.03
N LYS A 180 -5.20 10.44 2.89
CA LYS A 180 -5.45 11.21 4.11
C LYS A 180 -4.21 11.20 5.03
N LEU A 181 -3.67 10.02 5.33
CA LEU A 181 -2.50 9.89 6.19
C LEU A 181 -1.22 10.46 5.54
N ALA A 182 -1.10 10.36 4.22
CA ALA A 182 0.03 10.92 3.48
C ALA A 182 0.06 12.45 3.57
N ILE A 183 -1.10 13.13 3.53
CA ILE A 183 -1.21 14.58 3.75
C ILE A 183 -0.85 14.96 5.19
N GLU A 184 -1.18 14.12 6.17
CA GLU A 184 -0.76 14.33 7.56
C GLU A 184 0.77 14.20 7.68
N PHE A 185 1.35 13.19 7.05
CA PHE A 185 2.79 12.95 7.02
C PHE A 185 3.55 14.00 6.21
N SER A 186 2.93 14.64 5.22
CA SER A 186 3.64 15.56 4.32
C SER A 186 4.23 16.78 5.03
N LYS A 187 3.64 17.16 6.17
CA LYS A 187 4.11 18.26 7.03
C LYS A 187 5.45 17.97 7.71
N ASN A 188 5.82 16.70 7.77
CA ASN A 188 6.97 16.19 8.49
C ASN A 188 8.12 15.78 7.55
N PHE A 189 7.93 15.87 6.24
CA PHE A 189 8.98 15.56 5.27
C PHE A 189 9.98 16.71 5.13
N LEU A 190 11.26 16.37 5.13
CA LEU A 190 12.34 17.30 4.82
C LEU A 190 13.03 16.91 3.52
N PHE A 191 13.22 17.92 2.68
CA PHE A 191 13.86 17.81 1.37
C PHE A 191 15.21 18.51 1.47
N GLN A 192 16.29 17.73 1.34
CA GLN A 192 17.65 18.23 1.43
C GLN A 192 18.41 17.87 0.15
N GLY A 193 19.40 18.68 -0.21
CA GLY A 193 20.22 18.47 -1.41
C GLY A 193 19.58 18.97 -2.71
N GLU A 194 20.14 18.53 -3.83
CA GLU A 194 19.73 19.00 -5.17
C GLU A 194 18.46 18.30 -5.68
N ASN A 195 18.16 17.10 -5.19
CA ASN A 195 16.94 16.38 -5.55
C ASN A 195 15.79 16.78 -4.63
N THR A 196 14.97 17.71 -5.07
CA THR A 196 13.83 18.24 -4.30
C THR A 196 12.53 17.46 -4.51
N GLN A 197 12.55 16.37 -5.30
CA GLN A 197 11.32 15.63 -5.64
C GLN A 197 10.93 14.60 -4.58
N CYS A 198 11.90 14.00 -3.87
CA CYS A 198 11.66 13.02 -2.83
C CYS A 198 12.26 13.49 -1.50
N PRO A 199 11.60 13.22 -0.36
CA PRO A 199 12.15 13.57 0.94
C PRO A 199 13.35 12.69 1.26
N THR A 200 14.27 13.27 2.01
CA THR A 200 15.48 12.59 2.50
C THR A 200 15.36 12.25 3.98
N HIS A 201 14.57 13.03 4.71
CA HIS A 201 14.34 12.85 6.14
C HIS A 201 12.84 12.96 6.45
N PHE A 202 12.46 12.41 7.60
CA PHE A 202 11.12 12.47 8.15
C PHE A 202 11.19 12.80 9.63
N VAL A 203 10.47 13.83 10.06
CA VAL A 203 10.41 14.25 11.47
C VAL A 203 9.22 13.59 12.14
N TRP A 204 9.46 12.82 13.19
CA TRP A 204 8.38 12.14 13.91
C TRP A 204 8.63 12.17 15.41
N ASN A 205 7.62 12.60 16.20
CA ASN A 205 7.73 12.77 17.65
C ASN A 205 8.99 13.58 18.07
N ASN A 206 9.24 14.70 17.38
CA ASN A 206 10.40 15.59 17.58
C ASN A 206 11.78 14.96 17.30
N ASN A 207 11.83 13.77 16.71
CA ASN A 207 13.06 13.13 16.26
C ASN A 207 13.14 13.16 14.74
N GLU A 208 14.33 13.45 14.21
CA GLU A 208 14.61 13.41 12.78
C GLU A 208 15.13 12.03 12.39
N TYR A 209 14.52 11.44 11.36
CA TYR A 209 14.90 10.14 10.82
C TYR A 209 15.40 10.28 9.39
N VAL A 210 16.59 9.76 9.10
CA VAL A 210 17.07 9.58 7.72
C VAL A 210 16.26 8.45 7.09
N LEU A 211 15.70 8.70 5.90
CA LEU A 211 14.87 7.71 5.22
C LEU A 211 15.71 6.62 4.54
N ASP A 212 15.37 5.36 4.81
CA ASP A 212 15.97 4.19 4.18
C ASP A 212 15.07 3.63 3.07
N SER A 213 15.60 3.64 1.85
CA SER A 213 14.96 3.08 0.65
C SER A 213 15.50 1.70 0.25
N SER A 214 16.35 1.07 1.07
CA SER A 214 16.94 -0.23 0.77
C SER A 214 15.88 -1.34 0.69
N TRP A 215 14.90 -1.31 1.60
CA TRP A 215 13.85 -2.32 1.69
C TRP A 215 12.99 -2.40 0.41
N ILE A 216 12.64 -1.25 -0.18
CA ILE A 216 11.81 -1.24 -1.39
C ILE A 216 12.61 -1.73 -2.61
N LYS A 217 13.90 -1.37 -2.71
CA LYS A 217 14.79 -1.85 -3.78
C LYS A 217 14.93 -3.37 -3.75
N ASN A 218 15.03 -3.95 -2.55
CA ASN A 218 15.11 -5.40 -2.37
C ASN A 218 13.81 -6.09 -2.80
N LEU A 219 12.64 -5.49 -2.55
CA LEU A 219 11.36 -6.05 -2.99
C LEU A 219 11.23 -6.04 -4.53
N THR A 220 11.62 -4.95 -5.18
CA THR A 220 11.62 -4.85 -6.65
C THR A 220 12.60 -5.84 -7.29
N ALA A 221 13.80 -6.00 -6.72
CA ALA A 221 14.80 -6.94 -7.23
C ALA A 221 14.35 -8.42 -7.13
N GLN A 222 13.50 -8.74 -6.16
CA GLN A 222 12.95 -10.09 -5.97
C GLN A 222 11.71 -10.39 -6.81
N GLY A 223 11.24 -9.44 -7.64
CA GLY A 223 9.99 -9.57 -8.38
C GLY A 223 8.75 -9.66 -7.47
N ASN A 224 8.88 -9.18 -6.23
CA ASN A 224 7.79 -9.20 -5.25
C ASN A 224 6.80 -8.05 -5.42
N LEU A 225 7.14 -7.09 -6.30
CA LEU A 225 6.37 -5.96 -6.80
C LEU A 225 6.51 -5.90 -8.32
#